data_AF-A0A537MRS6-F1
#
_entry.id   AF-A0A537MRS6-F1
#
_cell.length_a   1.000
_cell.length_b   1.000
_cell.length_c   1.000
_cell.angle_alpha   90.00
_cell.angle_beta   90.00
_cell.angle_gamma   90.00
#
_symmetry.space_group_name_H-M   'P 1'
#
loop_
_entity.id
_entity.type
_entity.pdbx_description
1 polymer ?
#
loop_
_entity_poly.entity_id
_entity_poly.type
_entity_poly.pdbx_seq_one_letter_code
_entity_poly.pdbx_strand_id
1 'polypeptide(L)'
;MWRTRWLGVLFIAALLALWEIAAASGQLPALSFPRMSEILATWERLIVSGELPGEVLPSIWRMFAGYFIGVGLGVVLGLLMGYFRLFYNLLEPITEVLRPIPSPAYLPIVILFLGIDDEMKIFMIAFASLFPVLLNTYSGVRSVDPIQLQTARTFGVSGRKLLWQVVLPASSPYIFTGMRISLAVALIVMVISEMVAASSGIGYFILSAQRGFKIREMFAGVLTLAVLGYVLNRLCTTVTPSSNATEHSMSRIVDLTLPIASGMAGIPKIAFYEQHPVKVQAVTVVSEEQRGLLARERVDRLADAPAIGSMNTVFTLNTHIGTHIDAPRHFFSDGRAVDEIALDRLVMREALVIDMSDKSANEGVTAHDLERTGVNPAPGQIAVIKTLWTDRAWGRPEFWNETIYLDPTVGEWIAARGVAAVAMDCFPEKPFWRMTLTPMERGANHKRWLRAGIPMIQLLTNLGSIADRFMLTALPLRLKGMDGSPARVIGIED
;
A
#
# COMPACT_ATOMS: atom_id res chain seq x y z
N MET A 1 12.95 2.26 -10.83
CA MET A 1 13.46 2.53 -12.20
C MET A 1 14.99 2.74 -12.33
N TRP A 2 15.83 2.73 -11.27
CA TRP A 2 17.30 2.85 -11.44
C TRP A 2 18.04 1.85 -10.56
N ARG A 3 18.44 0.72 -11.14
CA ARG A 3 19.10 -0.39 -10.43
C ARG A 3 20.62 -0.29 -10.41
N THR A 4 21.21 0.78 -10.95
CA THR A 4 22.68 0.89 -11.14
C THR A 4 23.34 1.99 -10.29
N ARG A 5 23.79 1.63 -9.07
CA ARG A 5 24.76 2.32 -8.19
C ARG A 5 26.24 2.40 -8.68
N TRP A 6 26.58 1.85 -9.84
CA TRP A 6 27.95 1.62 -10.32
C TRP A 6 28.57 2.94 -10.78
N LEU A 7 27.75 3.84 -11.33
CA LEU A 7 28.14 5.20 -11.68
C LEU A 7 28.63 6.01 -10.46
N GLY A 8 27.98 5.83 -9.31
CA GLY A 8 28.39 6.50 -8.06
C GLY A 8 29.77 6.01 -7.57
N VAL A 9 30.03 4.71 -7.67
CA VAL A 9 31.33 4.13 -7.31
C VAL A 9 32.43 4.62 -8.26
N LEU A 10 32.16 4.65 -9.57
CA LEU A 10 33.09 5.18 -10.57
C LEU A 10 33.42 6.65 -10.33
N PHE A 11 32.43 7.46 -9.97
CA PHE A 11 32.63 8.88 -9.67
C PHE A 11 33.53 9.09 -8.45
N ILE A 12 33.31 8.34 -7.36
CA ILE A 12 34.19 8.39 -6.18
C ILE A 12 35.62 7.96 -6.55
N ALA A 13 35.77 6.88 -7.31
CA ALA A 13 37.08 6.42 -7.77
C ALA A 13 37.81 7.48 -8.61
N ALA A 14 37.09 8.19 -9.49
CA ALA A 14 37.65 9.29 -10.28
C ALA A 14 38.11 10.47 -9.40
N LEU A 15 37.36 10.84 -8.37
CA LEU A 15 37.75 11.89 -7.42
C LEU A 15 39.00 11.51 -6.63
N LEU A 16 39.10 10.26 -6.19
CA LEU A 16 40.27 9.74 -5.47
C LEU A 16 41.52 9.69 -6.38
N ALA A 17 41.35 9.30 -7.64
CA ALA A 17 42.44 9.33 -8.62
C ALA A 17 42.91 10.77 -8.89
N LEU A 18 41.97 11.71 -9.02
CA LEU A 18 42.29 13.13 -9.21
C LEU A 18 43.06 13.70 -8.00
N TRP A 19 42.65 13.34 -6.77
CA TRP A 19 43.38 13.71 -5.55
C TRP A 19 44.82 13.18 -5.57
N GLU A 20 45.01 11.89 -5.88
CA GLU A 20 46.33 11.26 -5.92
C GLU A 20 47.24 11.94 -6.96
N ILE A 21 46.71 12.24 -8.16
CA ILE A 21 47.47 12.94 -9.22
C ILE A 21 47.86 14.35 -8.76
N ALA A 22 46.92 15.10 -8.17
CA ALA A 22 47.18 16.45 -7.67
C ALA A 22 48.24 16.45 -6.56
N ALA A 23 48.14 15.54 -5.59
CA ALA A 23 49.12 15.39 -4.51
C ALA A 23 50.51 14.95 -5.04
N ALA A 24 50.54 14.07 -6.04
CA ALA A 24 51.78 13.58 -6.65
C ALA A 24 52.47 14.60 -7.57
N SER A 25 51.76 15.64 -8.04
CA SER A 25 52.30 16.66 -8.94
C SER A 25 53.41 17.52 -8.34
N GLY A 26 53.57 17.51 -7.00
CA GLY A 26 54.52 18.34 -6.28
C GLY A 26 54.17 19.84 -6.23
N GLN A 27 53.06 20.25 -6.85
CA GLN A 27 52.59 21.65 -6.86
C GLN A 27 51.88 22.05 -5.56
N LEU A 28 51.46 21.07 -4.76
CA LEU A 28 50.77 21.27 -3.48
C LEU A 28 51.72 21.00 -2.30
N PRO A 29 51.60 21.74 -1.19
CA PRO A 29 52.41 21.48 0.00
C PRO A 29 52.15 20.07 0.54
N ALA A 30 53.17 19.21 0.50
CA ALA A 30 53.06 17.80 0.93
C ALA A 30 52.63 17.65 2.41
N LEU A 31 52.92 18.65 3.24
CA LEU A 31 52.48 18.67 4.63
C LEU A 31 50.96 18.83 4.74
N SER A 32 50.34 19.69 3.91
CA SER A 32 48.90 19.98 3.98
C SER A 32 48.07 19.06 3.08
N PHE A 33 48.67 18.48 2.04
CA PHE A 33 47.98 17.69 1.03
C PHE A 33 48.72 16.37 0.75
N PRO A 34 48.73 15.42 1.70
CA PRO A 34 49.39 14.13 1.52
C PRO A 34 48.69 13.28 0.46
N ARG A 35 49.46 12.35 -0.14
CA ARG A 35 48.96 11.39 -1.12
C ARG A 35 47.94 10.45 -0.47
N MET A 36 46.91 10.04 -1.21
CA MET A 36 45.90 9.12 -0.70
C MET A 36 46.52 7.75 -0.39
N SER A 37 47.51 7.33 -1.18
CA SER A 37 48.33 6.14 -0.90
C SER A 37 49.02 6.18 0.47
N GLU A 38 49.57 7.33 0.88
CA GLU A 38 50.21 7.51 2.18
C GLU A 38 49.20 7.55 3.34
N ILE A 39 48.03 8.12 3.11
CA ILE A 39 46.92 8.12 4.07
C ILE A 39 46.48 6.67 4.32
N LEU A 40 46.28 5.88 3.26
CA LEU A 40 45.86 4.48 3.36
C LEU A 40 46.91 3.61 4.07
N ALA A 41 48.20 3.77 3.74
CA ALA A 41 49.27 3.04 4.42
C ALA A 41 49.37 3.42 5.91
N THR A 42 49.14 4.69 6.25
CA THR A 42 49.08 5.14 7.65
C THR A 42 47.85 4.58 8.36
N TRP A 43 46.70 4.58 7.70
CA TRP A 43 45.45 4.04 8.22
C TRP A 43 45.58 2.54 8.54
N GLU A 44 46.15 1.75 7.62
CA GLU A 44 46.44 0.33 7.85
C GLU A 44 47.37 0.12 9.06
N ARG A 45 48.48 0.87 9.12
CA ARG A 45 49.43 0.79 10.23
C ARG A 45 48.76 1.08 11.58
N LEU A 46 47.92 2.12 11.66
CA LEU A 46 47.21 2.52 12.87
C LEU A 46 46.12 1.52 13.29
N ILE A 47 45.51 0.82 12.34
CA ILE A 47 44.57 -0.26 12.62
C ILE A 47 45.32 -1.45 13.20
N VAL A 48 46.40 -1.89 12.54
CA VAL A 48 47.19 -3.06 12.95
C VAL A 48 47.88 -2.84 14.29
N SER A 49 48.33 -1.61 14.59
CA SER A 49 48.94 -1.28 15.88
C SER A 49 47.94 -1.25 17.05
N GLY A 50 46.63 -1.18 16.78
CA GLY A 50 45.59 -1.04 17.79
C GLY A 50 45.39 0.39 18.32
N GLU A 51 46.21 1.35 17.90
CA GLU A 51 46.11 2.76 18.32
C GLU A 51 44.78 3.38 17.90
N LEU A 52 44.41 3.24 16.62
CA LEU A 52 43.16 3.80 16.10
C LEU A 52 41.92 3.06 16.62
N PRO A 53 41.87 1.71 16.67
CA PRO A 53 40.78 1.00 17.36
C PRO A 53 40.60 1.41 18.83
N GLY A 54 41.69 1.68 19.55
CA GLY A 54 41.67 2.14 20.94
C GLY A 54 40.95 3.48 21.12
N GLU A 55 41.02 4.37 20.13
CA GLU A 55 40.32 5.65 20.12
C GLU A 55 38.89 5.55 19.57
N VAL A 56 38.64 4.64 18.62
CA VAL A 56 37.32 4.46 18.00
C VAL A 56 36.32 3.76 18.92
N LEU A 57 36.76 2.78 19.71
CA LEU A 57 35.86 1.99 20.57
C LEU A 57 35.14 2.84 21.64
N PRO A 58 35.83 3.72 22.42
CA PRO A 58 35.16 4.64 23.35
C PRO A 58 34.14 5.54 22.65
N SER A 59 34.47 6.06 21.46
CA SER A 59 33.57 6.89 20.66
C SER A 59 32.31 6.15 20.26
N ILE A 60 32.43 4.92 19.77
CA ILE A 60 31.30 4.08 19.38
C ILE A 60 30.41 3.81 20.59
N TRP A 61 30.99 3.47 21.74
CA TRP A 61 30.25 3.23 22.98
C TRP A 61 29.44 4.45 23.41
N ARG A 62 30.09 5.62 23.55
CA ARG A 62 29.43 6.88 23.94
C ARG A 62 28.34 7.26 22.95
N MET A 63 28.60 7.10 21.66
CA MET A 63 27.64 7.37 20.59
C MET A 63 26.40 6.51 20.73
N PHE A 64 26.54 5.18 20.85
CA PHE A 64 25.37 4.30 20.99
C PHE A 64 24.62 4.51 22.30
N ALA A 65 25.33 4.72 23.41
CA ALA A 65 24.71 5.03 24.70
C ALA A 65 23.83 6.30 24.60
N GLY A 66 24.39 7.40 24.10
CA GLY A 66 23.64 8.64 23.92
C GLY A 66 22.53 8.50 22.87
N TYR A 67 22.81 7.87 21.75
CA TYR A 67 21.87 7.67 20.66
C TYR A 67 20.63 6.90 21.10
N PHE A 68 20.78 5.75 21.80
CA PHE A 68 19.62 4.97 22.24
C PHE A 68 18.81 5.66 23.32
N ILE A 69 19.44 6.44 24.21
CA ILE A 69 18.74 7.30 25.16
C ILE A 69 17.91 8.35 24.42
N GLY A 70 18.53 9.06 23.47
CA GLY A 70 17.87 10.09 22.66
C GLY A 70 16.73 9.53 21.80
N VAL A 71 16.93 8.37 21.17
CA VAL A 71 15.91 7.67 20.40
C VAL A 71 14.74 7.25 21.30
N GLY A 72 15.03 6.61 22.44
CA GLY A 72 13.99 6.16 23.37
C GLY A 72 13.12 7.32 23.86
N LEU A 73 13.75 8.41 24.31
CA LEU A 73 13.05 9.62 24.73
C LEU A 73 12.31 10.27 23.56
N GLY A 74 12.91 10.32 22.37
CA GLY A 74 12.32 10.94 21.19
C GLY A 74 11.07 10.20 20.73
N VAL A 75 11.11 8.86 20.69
CA VAL A 75 9.94 8.04 20.37
C VAL A 75 8.84 8.24 21.39
N VAL A 76 9.16 8.15 22.69
CA VAL A 76 8.16 8.31 23.76
C VAL A 76 7.51 9.69 23.70
N LEU A 77 8.30 10.76 23.67
CA LEU A 77 7.79 12.13 23.62
C LEU A 77 7.03 12.41 22.32
N GLY A 78 7.54 11.95 21.17
CA GLY A 78 6.88 12.10 19.89
C GLY A 78 5.53 11.37 19.82
N LEU A 79 5.44 10.15 20.37
CA LEU A 79 4.18 9.41 20.49
C LEU A 79 3.20 10.16 21.41
N LEU A 80 3.67 10.65 22.55
CA LEU A 80 2.83 11.41 23.49
C LEU A 80 2.30 12.70 22.84
N MET A 81 3.14 13.47 22.18
CA MET A 81 2.75 14.69 21.46
C MET A 81 1.79 14.39 20.30
N GLY A 82 2.02 13.30 19.56
CA GLY A 82 1.18 12.94 18.42
C GLY A 82 -0.20 12.44 18.84
N TYR A 83 -0.28 11.68 19.94
CA TYR A 83 -1.50 11.00 20.38
C TYR A 83 -2.33 11.82 21.38
N PHE A 84 -1.69 12.59 22.27
CA PHE A 84 -2.37 13.35 23.32
C PHE A 84 -2.22 14.87 23.14
N ARG A 85 -3.36 15.56 22.97
CA ARG A 85 -3.40 17.02 22.80
C ARG A 85 -2.74 17.80 23.95
N LEU A 86 -2.81 17.31 25.19
CA LEU A 86 -2.17 17.95 26.35
C LEU A 86 -0.64 18.02 26.17
N PHE A 87 -0.02 16.91 25.80
CA PHE A 87 1.43 16.83 25.63
C PHE A 87 1.91 17.66 24.44
N TYR A 88 1.12 17.69 23.35
CA TYR A 88 1.39 18.59 22.22
C TYR A 88 1.47 20.04 22.67
N ASN A 89 0.42 20.55 23.33
CA ASN A 89 0.35 21.95 23.75
C ASN A 89 1.46 22.34 24.75
N LEU A 90 1.95 21.41 25.56
CA LEU A 90 3.01 21.65 26.55
C LEU A 90 4.41 21.60 25.93
N LEU A 91 4.67 20.64 25.05
CA LEU A 91 6.01 20.35 24.55
C LEU A 91 6.33 21.07 23.24
N GLU A 92 5.33 21.36 22.39
CA GLU A 92 5.55 22.05 21.11
C GLU A 92 6.31 23.37 21.28
N PRO A 93 5.93 24.29 22.19
CA PRO A 93 6.65 25.56 22.35
C PRO A 93 8.12 25.34 22.77
N ILE A 94 8.37 24.37 23.66
CA ILE A 94 9.72 24.02 24.11
C ILE A 94 10.54 23.49 22.94
N THR A 95 9.95 22.61 22.12
CA THR A 95 10.64 22.05 20.95
C THR A 95 10.97 23.11 19.91
N GLU A 96 10.06 24.06 19.64
CA GLU A 96 10.29 25.14 18.67
C GLU A 96 11.38 26.13 19.14
N VAL A 97 11.52 26.34 20.45
CA VAL A 97 12.57 27.20 21.01
C VAL A 97 13.94 26.50 21.02
N LEU A 98 13.99 25.22 21.40
CA LEU A 98 15.26 24.51 21.57
C LEU A 98 15.84 23.98 20.26
N ARG A 99 14.99 23.58 19.31
CA ARG A 99 15.39 22.94 18.04
C ARG A 99 16.35 23.78 17.17
N PRO A 100 16.16 25.11 16.99
CA PRO A 100 17.01 25.89 16.09
C PRO A 100 18.44 26.07 16.60
N ILE A 101 18.66 25.91 17.90
CA ILE A 101 19.97 26.10 18.52
C ILE A 101 20.82 24.87 18.21
N PRO A 102 21.97 25.02 17.49
CA PRO A 102 22.84 23.90 17.19
C PRO A 102 23.30 23.22 18.47
N SER A 103 23.22 21.88 18.54
CA SER A 103 23.62 21.13 19.74
C SER A 103 25.01 21.51 20.27
N PRO A 104 26.05 21.74 19.43
CA PRO A 104 27.36 22.19 19.90
C PRO A 104 27.35 23.51 20.69
N ALA A 105 26.37 24.39 20.50
CA ALA A 105 26.27 25.66 21.22
C ALA A 105 25.98 25.46 22.73
N TYR A 106 25.43 24.30 23.13
CA TYR A 106 25.18 23.96 24.53
C TYR A 106 26.41 23.43 25.26
N LEU A 107 27.49 23.10 24.54
CA LEU A 107 28.65 22.41 25.09
C LEU A 107 29.25 23.12 26.34
N PRO A 108 29.43 24.46 26.39
CA PRO A 108 29.96 25.13 27.58
C PRO A 108 29.06 24.96 28.81
N ILE A 109 27.74 25.00 28.61
CA ILE A 109 26.76 24.83 29.69
C ILE A 109 26.82 23.38 30.18
N VAL A 110 26.81 22.41 29.28
CA VAL A 110 26.87 20.99 29.68
C VAL A 110 28.17 20.66 30.40
N ILE A 111 29.31 21.23 29.97
CA ILE A 111 30.59 21.08 30.69
C ILE A 111 30.51 21.61 32.11
N LEU A 112 29.84 22.75 32.32
CA LEU A 112 29.69 23.34 33.65
C LEU A 112 28.90 22.44 34.61
N PHE A 113 27.88 21.73 34.11
CA PHE A 113 26.98 20.92 34.93
C PHE A 113 27.40 19.44 35.05
N LEU A 114 27.92 18.84 33.98
CA LEU A 114 28.25 17.40 33.89
C LEU A 114 29.76 17.13 33.82
N GLY A 115 30.60 18.18 33.83
CA GLY A 115 32.05 18.02 33.69
C GLY A 115 32.48 17.67 32.26
N ILE A 116 33.71 17.16 32.12
CA ILE A 116 34.35 16.86 30.83
C ILE A 116 34.39 15.37 30.50
N ASP A 117 33.81 14.53 31.35
CA ASP A 117 33.86 13.07 31.27
C ASP A 117 32.86 12.52 30.23
N ASP A 118 32.60 11.22 30.29
CA ASP A 118 31.74 10.51 29.34
C ASP A 118 30.27 10.94 29.44
N GLU A 119 29.81 11.32 30.63
CA GLU A 119 28.43 11.77 30.88
C GLU A 119 28.05 12.97 30.01
N MET A 120 28.93 13.97 29.91
CA MET A 120 28.75 15.14 29.06
C MET A 120 28.58 14.76 27.59
N LYS A 121 29.42 13.84 27.09
CA LYS A 121 29.41 13.40 25.69
C LYS A 121 28.13 12.63 25.38
N ILE A 122 27.76 11.69 26.25
CA ILE A 122 26.53 10.90 26.13
C ILE A 122 25.30 11.82 26.16
N PHE A 123 25.26 12.80 27.06
CA PHE A 123 24.17 13.77 27.14
C PHE A 123 24.04 14.58 25.86
N MET A 124 25.15 15.12 25.33
CA MET A 124 25.15 15.91 24.10
C MET A 124 24.63 15.10 22.91
N ILE A 125 25.06 13.84 22.80
CA ILE A 125 24.61 12.93 21.74
C ILE A 125 23.13 12.58 21.89
N ALA A 126 22.66 12.33 23.11
CA ALA A 126 21.25 12.07 23.39
C ALA A 126 20.37 13.27 23.07
N PHE A 127 20.78 14.47 23.50
CA PHE A 127 20.08 15.72 23.26
C PHE A 127 19.97 16.03 21.76
N ALA A 128 21.05 15.84 21.01
CA ALA A 128 21.05 16.06 19.56
C ALA A 128 20.20 15.03 18.80
N SER A 129 20.23 13.76 19.25
CA SER A 129 19.47 12.66 18.64
C SER A 129 17.97 12.75 18.94
N LEU A 130 17.59 13.38 20.06
CA LEU A 130 16.21 13.50 20.53
C LEU A 130 15.30 14.16 19.49
N PHE A 131 15.67 15.34 18.99
CA PHE A 131 14.77 16.18 18.19
C PHE A 131 14.40 15.57 16.83
N PRO A 132 15.34 15.03 16.02
CA PRO A 132 14.97 14.38 14.76
C PRO A 132 14.02 13.19 14.98
N VAL A 133 14.23 12.40 16.02
CA VAL A 133 13.38 11.24 16.33
C VAL A 133 12.01 11.70 16.82
N LEU A 134 11.96 12.66 17.75
CA LEU A 134 10.73 13.22 18.30
C LEU A 134 9.84 13.78 17.19
N LEU A 135 10.39 14.63 16.32
CA LEU A 135 9.62 15.31 15.28
C LEU A 135 9.13 14.34 14.21
N ASN A 136 9.95 13.38 13.78
CA ASN A 136 9.50 12.37 12.83
C ASN A 136 8.44 11.44 13.44
N THR A 137 8.61 11.04 14.71
CA THR A 137 7.61 10.22 15.41
C THR A 137 6.29 10.98 15.55
N TYR A 138 6.33 12.25 15.97
CA TYR A 138 5.16 13.13 16.03
C TYR A 138 4.44 13.21 14.68
N SER A 139 5.17 13.51 13.61
CA SER A 139 4.63 13.60 12.25
C SER A 139 4.02 12.27 11.79
N GLY A 140 4.68 11.15 12.07
CA GLY A 140 4.20 9.82 11.72
C GLY A 140 2.90 9.43 12.43
N VAL A 141 2.71 9.86 13.68
CA VAL A 141 1.45 9.65 14.40
C VAL A 141 0.34 10.52 13.81
N ARG A 142 0.65 11.77 13.44
CA ARG A 142 -0.31 12.70 12.85
C ARG A 142 -0.69 12.36 11.41
N SER A 143 0.15 11.63 10.69
CA SER A 143 -0.11 11.17 9.31
C SER A 143 -0.93 9.88 9.23
N VAL A 144 -1.29 9.26 10.36
CA VAL A 144 -2.14 8.05 10.34
C VAL A 144 -3.51 8.39 9.76
N ASP A 145 -3.93 7.61 8.76
CA ASP A 145 -5.18 7.81 8.04
C ASP A 145 -6.39 7.79 9.00
N PRO A 146 -7.23 8.85 9.01
CA PRO A 146 -8.47 8.86 9.78
C PRO A 146 -9.38 7.64 9.52
N ILE A 147 -9.39 7.09 8.30
CA ILE A 147 -10.18 5.90 7.94
C ILE A 147 -9.67 4.66 8.68
N GLN A 148 -8.36 4.49 8.83
CA GLN A 148 -7.79 3.38 9.62
C GLN A 148 -8.20 3.50 11.09
N LEU A 149 -8.18 4.71 11.64
CA LEU A 149 -8.61 4.97 13.02
C LEU A 149 -10.11 4.74 13.22
N GLN A 150 -10.95 5.15 12.27
CA GLN A 150 -12.40 4.93 12.31
C GLN A 150 -12.74 3.45 12.18
N THR A 151 -12.11 2.75 11.24
CA THR A 151 -12.25 1.29 11.04
C THR A 151 -11.90 0.54 12.32
N ALA A 152 -10.75 0.86 12.93
CA ALA A 152 -10.33 0.25 14.19
C ALA A 152 -11.37 0.47 15.31
N ARG A 153 -11.96 1.66 15.40
CA ARG A 153 -13.03 1.96 16.36
C ARG A 153 -14.31 1.17 16.09
N THR A 154 -14.70 0.95 14.84
CA THR A 154 -15.84 0.10 14.46
C THR A 154 -15.64 -1.35 14.93
N PHE A 155 -14.40 -1.84 14.91
CA PHE A 155 -14.02 -3.15 15.47
C PHE A 155 -13.81 -3.15 17.00
N GLY A 156 -14.15 -2.06 17.70
CA GLY A 156 -14.03 -1.96 19.16
C GLY A 156 -12.60 -1.74 19.68
N VAL A 157 -11.63 -1.43 18.80
CA VAL A 157 -10.26 -1.13 19.20
C VAL A 157 -10.16 0.34 19.62
N SER A 158 -9.91 0.58 20.91
CA SER A 158 -9.80 1.92 21.48
C SER A 158 -8.68 2.05 22.52
N GLY A 159 -8.33 3.29 22.89
CA GLY A 159 -7.36 3.60 23.94
C GLY A 159 -5.95 3.05 23.65
N ARG A 160 -5.36 2.35 24.63
CA ARG A 160 -4.00 1.79 24.50
C ARG A 160 -3.90 0.75 23.37
N LYS A 161 -4.96 -0.02 23.12
CA LYS A 161 -4.95 -1.02 22.03
C LYS A 161 -4.82 -0.35 20.66
N LEU A 162 -5.53 0.77 20.46
CA LEU A 162 -5.42 1.57 19.24
C LEU A 162 -4.00 2.12 19.04
N LEU A 163 -3.37 2.59 20.13
CA LEU A 163 -1.98 3.07 20.09
C LEU A 163 -1.01 1.96 19.65
N TRP A 164 -1.04 0.80 20.30
CA TRP A 164 -0.08 -0.28 20.04
C TRP A 164 -0.34 -1.09 18.78
N GLN A 165 -1.60 -1.24 18.36
CA GLN A 165 -1.98 -2.11 17.23
C GLN A 165 -2.17 -1.36 15.92
N VAL A 166 -2.41 -0.05 15.96
CA VAL A 166 -2.70 0.74 14.75
C VAL A 166 -1.72 1.89 14.61
N VAL A 167 -1.68 2.78 15.60
CA VAL A 167 -0.90 4.03 15.50
C VAL A 167 0.60 3.76 15.45
N LEU A 168 1.14 2.93 16.36
CA LEU A 168 2.57 2.65 16.41
C LEU A 168 3.06 1.89 15.17
N PRO A 169 2.38 0.82 14.68
CA PRO A 169 2.74 0.19 13.42
C PRO A 169 2.67 1.15 12.23
N ALA A 170 1.60 1.94 12.11
CA ALA A 170 1.41 2.88 11.00
C ALA A 170 2.45 4.02 10.99
N SER A 171 2.87 4.49 12.16
CA SER A 171 3.90 5.53 12.30
C SER A 171 5.35 5.01 12.27
N SER A 172 5.55 3.70 12.33
CA SER A 172 6.89 3.09 12.39
C SER A 172 7.85 3.51 11.26
N PRO A 173 7.43 3.68 9.98
CA PRO A 173 8.35 4.14 8.93
C PRO A 173 8.93 5.53 9.19
N TYR A 174 8.12 6.42 9.77
CA TYR A 174 8.55 7.76 10.18
C TYR A 174 9.51 7.67 11.38
N ILE A 175 9.22 6.81 12.35
CA ILE A 175 10.13 6.58 13.50
C ILE A 175 11.52 6.14 12.99
N PHE A 176 11.58 5.16 12.09
CA PHE A 176 12.83 4.71 11.49
C PHE A 176 13.53 5.80 10.67
N THR A 177 12.77 6.66 9.99
CA THR A 177 13.32 7.83 9.29
C THR A 177 13.98 8.79 10.29
N GLY A 178 13.33 9.08 11.41
CA GLY A 178 13.90 9.88 12.50
C GLY A 178 15.15 9.25 13.11
N MET A 179 15.13 7.94 13.35
CA MET A 179 16.29 7.17 13.83
C MET A 179 17.46 7.25 12.86
N ARG A 180 17.21 7.16 11.56
CA ARG A 180 18.25 7.24 10.53
C ARG A 180 18.87 8.63 10.46
N ILE A 181 18.06 9.69 10.50
CA ILE A 181 18.54 11.07 10.50
C ILE A 181 19.36 11.33 11.77
N SER A 182 18.84 10.93 12.94
CA SER A 182 19.55 11.11 14.21
C SER A 182 20.85 10.33 14.31
N LEU A 183 21.01 9.19 13.62
CA LEU A 183 22.27 8.44 13.61
C LEU A 183 23.41 9.26 12.99
N ALA A 184 23.14 10.00 11.92
CA ALA A 184 24.12 10.91 11.31
C ALA A 184 24.44 12.10 12.24
N VAL A 185 23.42 12.65 12.90
CA VAL A 185 23.59 13.73 13.88
C VAL A 185 24.41 13.27 15.09
N ALA A 186 24.13 12.07 15.61
CA ALA A 186 24.87 11.46 16.71
C ALA A 186 26.35 11.30 16.40
N LEU A 187 26.69 10.87 15.18
CA LEU A 187 28.08 10.77 14.71
C LEU A 187 28.78 12.13 14.71
N ILE A 188 28.11 13.18 14.18
CA ILE A 188 28.65 14.54 14.15
C ILE A 188 28.90 15.06 15.56
N VAL A 189 27.92 14.92 16.45
CA VAL A 189 28.00 15.45 17.82
C VAL A 189 28.99 14.65 18.67
N MET A 190 29.11 13.33 18.45
CA MET A 190 30.14 12.52 19.07
C MET A 190 31.52 13.11 18.79
N VAL A 191 31.86 13.34 17.51
CA VAL A 191 33.16 13.88 17.12
C VAL A 191 33.38 15.25 17.75
N ILE A 192 32.40 16.15 17.66
CA ILE A 192 32.51 17.51 18.21
C ILE A 192 32.69 17.48 19.74
N SER A 193 31.95 16.63 20.45
CA SER A 193 32.04 16.51 21.91
C SER A 193 33.39 15.97 22.37
N GLU A 194 34.09 15.22 21.53
CA GLU A 194 35.43 14.69 21.80
C GLU A 194 36.56 15.65 21.41
N MET A 195 36.26 16.70 20.64
CA MET A 195 37.24 17.73 20.29
C MET A 195 37.50 18.73 21.44
N VAL A 196 36.66 18.73 22.49
CA VAL A 196 36.76 19.67 23.60
C VAL A 196 37.09 18.93 24.89
N ALA A 197 38.29 19.17 25.41
CA ALA A 197 38.78 18.67 26.69
C ALA A 197 38.61 17.15 26.92
N ALA A 198 38.59 16.35 25.86
CA ALA A 198 38.56 14.89 25.96
C ALA A 198 39.97 14.30 26.08
N SER A 199 40.04 13.11 26.65
CA SER A 199 41.26 12.30 26.84
C SER A 199 41.30 11.04 25.99
N SER A 200 40.21 10.74 25.27
CA SER A 200 40.06 9.58 24.38
C SER A 200 38.91 9.82 23.42
N GLY A 201 38.96 9.18 22.26
CA GLY A 201 37.95 9.26 21.21
C GLY A 201 38.53 9.66 19.86
N ILE A 202 37.85 9.32 18.77
CA ILE A 202 38.25 9.68 17.42
C ILE A 202 38.33 11.20 17.21
N GLY A 203 37.45 11.99 17.85
CA GLY A 203 37.53 13.45 17.80
C GLY A 203 38.78 14.00 18.50
N TYR A 204 39.15 13.40 19.63
CA TYR A 204 40.39 13.69 20.35
C TYR A 204 41.61 13.33 19.51
N PHE A 205 41.64 12.13 18.92
CA PHE A 205 42.72 11.65 18.06
C PHE A 205 42.98 12.58 16.88
N ILE A 206 41.93 12.96 16.15
CA ILE A 206 42.04 13.88 15.00
C ILE A 206 42.63 15.22 15.43
N LEU A 207 42.13 15.78 16.54
CA LEU A 207 42.58 17.08 17.01
C LEU A 207 44.00 17.04 17.59
N SER A 208 44.39 15.94 18.24
CA SER A 208 45.75 15.69 18.72
C SER A 208 46.74 15.57 17.56
N ALA A 209 46.40 14.77 16.54
CA ALA A 209 47.18 14.64 15.32
C ALA A 209 47.32 15.99 14.57
N GLN A 210 46.25 16.77 14.50
CA GLN A 210 46.27 18.11 13.92
C GLN A 210 47.24 19.03 14.67
N ARG A 211 47.13 19.12 16.00
CA ARG A 211 47.99 19.97 16.85
C ARG A 211 49.46 19.51 16.81
N GLY A 212 49.69 18.21 16.67
CA GLY A 212 51.03 17.63 16.51
C GLY A 212 51.58 17.69 15.08
N PHE A 213 50.88 18.34 14.13
CA PHE A 213 51.24 18.38 12.71
C PHE A 213 51.42 16.99 12.05
N LYS A 214 50.78 15.96 12.61
CA LYS A 214 50.76 14.60 12.08
C LYS A 214 49.63 14.44 11.07
N ILE A 215 49.76 15.15 9.96
CA ILE A 215 48.65 15.34 8.99
C ILE A 215 48.14 14.03 8.39
N ARG A 216 49.03 13.06 8.10
CA ARG A 216 48.62 11.72 7.63
C ARG A 216 47.73 10.98 8.62
N GLU A 217 48.04 11.06 9.91
CA GLU A 217 47.27 10.43 10.98
C GLU A 217 45.92 11.14 11.16
N MET A 218 45.91 12.47 11.09
CA MET A 218 44.68 13.27 11.08
C MET A 218 43.73 12.83 9.94
N PHE A 219 44.23 12.73 8.70
CA PHE A 219 43.45 12.24 7.56
C PHE A 219 43.02 10.78 7.71
N ALA A 220 43.85 9.91 8.29
CA ALA A 220 43.46 8.54 8.60
C ALA A 220 42.29 8.48 9.61
N GLY A 221 42.27 9.38 10.60
CA GLY A 221 41.14 9.54 11.51
C GLY A 221 39.86 10.00 10.79
N VAL A 222 39.97 11.00 9.90
CA VAL A 222 38.83 11.46 9.07
C VAL A 222 38.31 10.37 8.13
N LEU A 223 39.21 9.59 7.52
CA LEU A 223 38.84 8.45 6.68
C LEU A 223 38.07 7.40 7.50
N THR A 224 38.50 7.14 8.73
CA THR A 224 37.83 6.23 9.65
C THR A 224 36.40 6.68 9.95
N LEU A 225 36.18 7.98 10.18
CA LEU A 225 34.84 8.54 10.35
C LEU A 225 33.96 8.36 9.11
N ALA A 226 34.51 8.57 7.91
CA ALA A 226 33.78 8.36 6.66
C ALA A 226 33.35 6.90 6.48
N VAL A 227 34.26 5.95 6.76
CA VAL A 227 33.97 4.51 6.72
C VAL A 227 32.93 4.14 7.78
N LEU A 228 33.11 4.60 9.02
CA LEU A 228 32.18 4.33 10.12
C LEU A 228 30.77 4.85 9.79
N GLY A 229 30.66 6.10 9.34
CA GLY A 229 29.37 6.70 8.93
C GLY A 229 28.70 5.93 7.79
N TYR A 230 29.46 5.50 6.79
CA TYR A 230 28.93 4.67 5.70
C TYR A 230 28.41 3.32 6.22
N VAL A 231 29.20 2.61 7.01
CA VAL A 231 28.83 1.30 7.57
C VAL A 231 27.57 1.42 8.44
N LEU A 232 27.52 2.39 9.35
CA LEU A 232 26.38 2.63 10.23
C LEU A 232 25.10 2.95 9.45
N ASN A 233 25.17 3.84 8.45
CA ASN A 233 24.03 4.15 7.60
C ASN A 233 23.58 2.93 6.79
N ARG A 234 24.51 2.11 6.27
CA ARG A 234 24.15 0.88 5.54
C ARG A 234 23.46 -0.13 6.45
N LEU A 235 23.98 -0.37 7.65
CA LEU A 235 23.36 -1.25 8.65
C LEU A 235 21.95 -0.76 9.01
N CYS A 236 21.79 0.53 9.26
CA CYS A 236 20.47 1.13 9.54
C CYS A 236 19.48 0.86 8.39
N THR A 237 19.88 1.07 7.12
CA THR A 237 19.01 0.81 5.97
C THR A 237 18.66 -0.66 5.75
N THR A 238 19.43 -1.61 6.28
CA THR A 238 19.08 -3.04 6.20
C THR A 238 18.03 -3.45 7.22
N VAL A 239 17.93 -2.74 8.35
CA VAL A 239 16.97 -3.00 9.42
C VAL A 239 15.65 -2.25 9.19
N THR A 240 15.71 -1.09 8.53
CA THR A 240 14.50 -0.32 8.18
C THR A 240 13.62 -1.11 7.20
N PRO A 241 12.36 -1.43 7.54
CA PRO A 241 11.42 -2.00 6.59
C PRO A 241 11.31 -1.05 5.40
N SER A 242 11.41 -1.56 4.17
CA SER A 242 11.30 -0.71 2.98
C SER A 242 9.96 0.02 3.01
N SER A 243 9.99 1.35 3.04
CA SER A 243 8.82 2.24 2.90
C SER A 243 8.18 2.18 1.52
N ASN A 244 8.48 1.16 0.71
CA ASN A 244 7.80 0.89 -0.55
C ASN A 244 6.32 0.49 -0.35
N ALA A 245 5.83 0.46 0.89
CA ALA A 245 4.41 0.33 1.21
C ALA A 245 3.65 1.68 1.27
N THR A 246 4.33 2.82 1.04
CA THR A 246 3.70 4.16 1.09
C THR A 246 4.09 5.06 -0.08
N GLU A 247 4.52 4.52 -1.22
CA GLU A 247 4.10 5.15 -2.47
C GLU A 247 2.62 4.76 -2.57
N HIS A 248 1.72 5.71 -2.34
CA HIS A 248 0.36 5.59 -2.85
C HIS A 248 0.48 5.53 -4.37
N SER A 249 0.80 4.34 -4.91
CA SER A 249 0.23 3.95 -6.19
C SER A 249 -1.25 4.11 -5.97
N MET A 250 -1.86 5.09 -6.65
CA MET A 250 -3.30 5.26 -6.60
C MET A 250 -3.87 3.96 -7.13
N SER A 251 -4.30 3.06 -6.23
CA SER A 251 -4.84 1.77 -6.64
C SER A 251 -5.92 2.03 -7.66
N ARG A 252 -5.73 1.49 -8.88
CA ARG A 252 -6.64 1.75 -9.99
C ARG A 252 -7.90 0.96 -9.73
N ILE A 253 -9.01 1.67 -9.58
CA ILE A 253 -10.33 1.07 -9.44
C ILE A 253 -10.96 0.97 -10.82
N VAL A 254 -11.31 -0.25 -11.23
CA VAL A 254 -12.04 -0.54 -12.47
C VAL A 254 -13.46 -0.93 -12.09
N ASP A 255 -14.45 -0.23 -12.63
CA ASP A 255 -15.86 -0.59 -12.46
C ASP A 255 -16.22 -1.73 -13.40
N LEU A 256 -16.65 -2.85 -12.82
CA LEU A 256 -17.02 -4.07 -13.55
C LEU A 256 -18.55 -4.23 -13.66
N THR A 257 -19.29 -3.16 -13.37
CA THR A 257 -20.75 -3.16 -13.28
C THR A 257 -21.40 -2.55 -14.53
N LEU A 258 -22.37 -3.25 -15.09
CA LEU A 258 -23.25 -2.70 -16.13
C LEU A 258 -24.13 -1.58 -15.57
N PRO A 259 -24.37 -0.50 -16.34
CA PRO A 259 -25.32 0.52 -15.94
C PRO A 259 -26.75 -0.05 -15.92
N ILE A 260 -27.52 0.33 -14.90
CA ILE A 260 -28.95 0.01 -14.81
C ILE A 260 -29.74 1.06 -15.58
N ALA A 261 -30.48 0.63 -16.59
CA ALA A 261 -31.30 1.49 -17.44
C ALA A 261 -32.68 0.88 -17.68
N SER A 262 -33.66 1.73 -18.00
CA SER A 262 -34.97 1.26 -18.46
C SER A 262 -34.83 0.39 -19.70
N GLY A 263 -35.67 -0.63 -19.82
CA GLY A 263 -35.71 -1.49 -21.00
C GLY A 263 -34.53 -2.44 -21.16
N MET A 264 -33.72 -2.67 -20.12
CA MET A 264 -32.72 -3.74 -20.13
C MET A 264 -33.38 -5.07 -20.48
N ALA A 265 -32.82 -5.76 -21.47
CA ALA A 265 -33.33 -7.03 -21.94
C ALA A 265 -33.07 -8.14 -20.91
N GLY A 266 -34.11 -8.91 -20.59
CA GLY A 266 -33.99 -10.14 -19.83
C GLY A 266 -33.76 -11.36 -20.73
N ILE A 267 -33.78 -12.55 -20.13
CA ILE A 267 -33.58 -13.80 -20.86
C ILE A 267 -34.75 -14.02 -21.85
N PRO A 268 -34.47 -14.32 -23.13
CA PRO A 268 -35.52 -14.52 -24.13
C PRO A 268 -36.47 -15.67 -23.80
N LYS A 269 -37.71 -15.57 -24.30
CA LYS A 269 -38.77 -16.59 -24.15
C LYS A 269 -39.19 -16.88 -22.70
N ILE A 270 -38.82 -16.00 -21.76
CA ILE A 270 -39.34 -16.01 -20.40
C ILE A 270 -40.30 -14.82 -20.24
N ALA A 271 -41.60 -15.12 -20.20
CA ALA A 271 -42.67 -14.13 -20.10
C ALA A 271 -42.51 -13.19 -18.88
N PHE A 272 -41.87 -13.66 -17.81
CA PHE A 272 -41.59 -12.85 -16.62
C PHE A 272 -40.86 -11.54 -16.94
N TYR A 273 -39.85 -11.56 -17.82
CA TYR A 273 -39.07 -10.35 -18.15
C TYR A 273 -39.86 -9.36 -19.00
N GLU A 274 -40.81 -9.84 -19.81
CA GLU A 274 -41.73 -9.01 -20.59
C GLU A 274 -42.82 -8.40 -19.70
N GLN A 275 -43.31 -9.17 -18.71
CA GLN A 275 -44.33 -8.73 -17.75
C GLN A 275 -43.79 -7.76 -16.69
N HIS A 276 -42.51 -7.88 -16.36
CA HIS A 276 -41.84 -7.08 -15.33
C HIS A 276 -40.55 -6.42 -15.88
N PRO A 277 -40.67 -5.50 -16.86
CA PRO A 277 -39.50 -4.87 -17.46
C PRO A 277 -38.81 -3.93 -16.48
N VAL A 278 -37.51 -3.73 -16.68
CA VAL A 278 -36.74 -2.74 -15.93
C VAL A 278 -37.25 -1.34 -16.23
N LYS A 279 -37.54 -0.58 -15.17
CA LYS A 279 -37.96 0.82 -15.25
C LYS A 279 -37.10 1.65 -14.31
N VAL A 280 -36.56 2.75 -14.79
CA VAL A 280 -35.81 3.74 -14.00
C VAL A 280 -36.40 5.11 -14.33
N GLN A 281 -37.26 5.64 -13.47
CA GLN A 281 -38.10 6.79 -13.79
C GLN A 281 -37.90 7.94 -12.81
N ALA A 282 -37.58 9.13 -13.33
CA ALA A 282 -37.63 10.35 -12.53
C ALA A 282 -39.09 10.68 -12.18
N VAL A 283 -39.41 10.73 -10.88
CA VAL A 283 -40.75 11.08 -10.38
C VAL A 283 -40.86 12.56 -10.02
N THR A 284 -39.74 13.23 -9.75
CA THR A 284 -39.65 14.70 -9.64
C THR A 284 -38.40 15.19 -10.35
N VAL A 285 -38.35 16.48 -10.68
CA VAL A 285 -37.19 17.14 -11.28
C VAL A 285 -36.79 18.37 -10.47
N VAL A 286 -35.55 18.81 -10.62
CA VAL A 286 -35.01 20.03 -10.00
C VAL A 286 -35.68 21.26 -10.58
N SER A 287 -35.77 21.34 -11.91
CA SER A 287 -36.30 22.49 -12.65
C SER A 287 -36.97 22.07 -13.96
N GLU A 288 -37.72 22.99 -14.56
CA GLU A 288 -38.25 22.82 -15.93
C GLU A 288 -37.15 22.62 -16.96
N GLU A 289 -35.99 23.27 -16.77
CA GLU A 289 -34.81 23.08 -17.61
C GLU A 289 -34.29 21.63 -17.53
N GLN A 290 -34.17 21.08 -16.31
CA GLN A 290 -33.77 19.70 -16.13
C GLN A 290 -34.77 18.72 -16.78
N ARG A 291 -36.08 19.01 -16.70
CA ARG A 291 -37.09 18.21 -17.40
C ARG A 291 -36.84 18.16 -18.91
N GLY A 292 -36.49 19.30 -19.50
CA GLY A 292 -36.11 19.41 -20.90
C GLY A 292 -34.86 18.60 -21.25
N LEU A 293 -33.83 18.62 -20.39
CA LEU A 293 -32.61 17.83 -20.54
C LEU A 293 -32.89 16.32 -20.51
N LEU A 294 -33.60 15.84 -19.49
CA LEU A 294 -33.93 14.41 -19.34
C LEU A 294 -34.72 13.88 -20.55
N ALA A 295 -35.62 14.70 -21.11
CA ALA A 295 -36.36 14.34 -22.31
C ALA A 295 -35.44 14.20 -23.55
N ARG A 296 -34.42 15.05 -23.69
CA ARG A 296 -33.42 14.97 -24.76
C ARG A 296 -32.52 13.74 -24.61
N GLU A 297 -32.15 13.41 -23.38
CA GLU A 297 -31.35 12.25 -23.03
C GLU A 297 -32.14 10.93 -23.03
N ARG A 298 -33.45 10.99 -23.32
CA ARG A 298 -34.38 9.84 -23.32
C ARG A 298 -34.39 9.09 -21.99
N VAL A 299 -34.23 9.81 -20.89
CA VAL A 299 -34.40 9.27 -19.54
C VAL A 299 -35.89 9.20 -19.24
N ASP A 300 -36.37 8.03 -18.81
CA ASP A 300 -37.77 7.86 -18.45
C ASP A 300 -38.14 8.76 -17.28
N ARG A 301 -39.35 9.33 -17.35
CA ARG A 301 -39.90 10.19 -16.31
C ARG A 301 -41.40 10.02 -16.22
N LEU A 302 -41.95 10.33 -15.05
CA LEU A 302 -43.39 10.51 -14.91
C LEU A 302 -43.82 11.70 -15.79
N ALA A 303 -44.96 11.57 -16.48
CA ALA A 303 -45.43 12.57 -17.44
C ALA A 303 -45.47 13.99 -16.82
N ASP A 304 -45.99 14.06 -15.60
CA ASP A 304 -46.19 15.29 -14.81
C ASP A 304 -45.16 15.45 -13.69
N ALA A 305 -43.95 14.90 -13.81
CA ALA A 305 -42.92 14.97 -12.77
C ALA A 305 -42.66 16.44 -12.34
N PRO A 306 -43.08 16.84 -11.12
CA PRO A 306 -43.10 18.25 -10.72
C PRO A 306 -41.68 18.78 -10.50
N ALA A 307 -41.49 20.07 -10.80
CA ALA A 307 -40.24 20.78 -10.54
C ALA A 307 -40.25 21.32 -9.10
N ILE A 308 -39.52 20.67 -8.20
CA ILE A 308 -39.57 20.96 -6.75
C ILE A 308 -38.19 21.30 -6.17
N GLY A 309 -37.20 21.59 -7.01
CA GLY A 309 -35.82 21.85 -6.58
C GLY A 309 -35.01 20.60 -6.25
N SER A 310 -35.56 19.39 -6.45
CA SER A 310 -34.85 18.11 -6.29
C SER A 310 -35.35 17.05 -7.27
N MET A 311 -34.44 16.18 -7.73
CA MET A 311 -34.77 15.03 -8.56
C MET A 311 -34.86 13.78 -7.70
N ASN A 312 -36.03 13.16 -7.66
CA ASN A 312 -36.25 11.85 -7.04
C ASN A 312 -36.55 10.84 -8.15
N THR A 313 -36.00 9.64 -8.01
CA THR A 313 -36.10 8.57 -9.01
C THR A 313 -36.61 7.30 -8.35
N VAL A 314 -37.55 6.64 -9.00
CA VAL A 314 -38.02 5.30 -8.63
C VAL A 314 -37.53 4.33 -9.69
N PHE A 315 -37.02 3.18 -9.26
CA PHE A 315 -36.71 2.10 -10.18
C PHE A 315 -37.38 0.80 -9.77
N THR A 316 -37.64 -0.05 -10.76
CA THR A 316 -38.15 -1.42 -10.61
C THR A 316 -37.29 -2.32 -11.46
N LEU A 317 -36.82 -3.42 -10.87
CA LEU A 317 -35.75 -4.23 -11.41
C LEU A 317 -35.89 -5.68 -10.91
N ASN A 318 -35.59 -6.65 -11.78
CA ASN A 318 -35.46 -8.05 -11.38
C ASN A 318 -34.15 -8.24 -10.59
N THR A 319 -34.13 -9.15 -9.62
CA THR A 319 -32.91 -9.54 -8.90
C THR A 319 -31.81 -10.12 -9.81
N HIS A 320 -32.19 -10.67 -10.97
CA HIS A 320 -31.31 -11.37 -11.93
C HIS A 320 -31.16 -10.65 -13.28
N ILE A 321 -30.88 -9.35 -13.25
CA ILE A 321 -30.70 -8.56 -14.48
C ILE A 321 -29.51 -7.61 -14.37
N GLY A 322 -28.80 -7.43 -15.49
CA GLY A 322 -27.52 -6.72 -15.49
C GLY A 322 -26.50 -7.41 -14.58
N THR A 323 -25.55 -6.65 -14.04
CA THR A 323 -24.57 -7.20 -13.10
C THR A 323 -25.23 -7.53 -11.76
N HIS A 324 -25.25 -8.81 -11.39
CA HIS A 324 -25.96 -9.29 -10.21
C HIS A 324 -25.25 -10.47 -9.53
N ILE A 325 -25.70 -10.80 -8.33
CA ILE A 325 -25.24 -11.92 -7.52
C ILE A 325 -26.37 -12.89 -7.25
N ASP A 326 -26.10 -14.17 -7.45
CA ASP A 326 -27.03 -15.26 -7.11
C ASP A 326 -26.69 -15.86 -5.75
N ALA A 327 -27.74 -16.03 -4.95
CA ALA A 327 -27.70 -16.75 -3.70
C ALA A 327 -28.20 -18.20 -3.87
N PRO A 328 -27.81 -19.12 -2.97
CA PRO A 328 -28.29 -20.50 -3.04
C PRO A 328 -29.81 -20.67 -3.06
N ARG A 329 -30.55 -19.73 -2.45
CA ARG A 329 -32.02 -19.67 -2.47
C ARG A 329 -32.61 -19.67 -3.89
N HIS A 330 -31.87 -19.22 -4.90
CA HIS A 330 -32.32 -19.17 -6.30
C HIS A 330 -32.74 -20.53 -6.87
N PHE A 331 -32.05 -21.61 -6.48
CA PHE A 331 -32.39 -22.98 -6.92
C PHE A 331 -32.80 -23.92 -5.80
N PHE A 332 -32.59 -23.53 -4.54
CA PHE A 332 -32.76 -24.40 -3.39
C PHE A 332 -33.64 -23.77 -2.32
N SER A 333 -34.75 -24.44 -1.99
CA SER A 333 -35.70 -23.97 -0.98
C SER A 333 -35.07 -23.87 0.42
N ASP A 334 -34.02 -24.64 0.70
CA ASP A 334 -33.20 -24.63 1.91
C ASP A 334 -31.92 -23.78 1.78
N GLY A 335 -31.69 -23.18 0.61
CA GLY A 335 -30.51 -22.36 0.33
C GLY A 335 -30.52 -21.03 1.08
N ARG A 336 -29.33 -20.51 1.42
CA ARG A 336 -29.18 -19.17 2.01
C ARG A 336 -29.68 -18.10 1.05
N ALA A 337 -30.37 -17.10 1.58
CA ALA A 337 -30.78 -15.91 0.85
C ALA A 337 -29.59 -14.94 0.66
N VAL A 338 -29.77 -13.95 -0.22
CA VAL A 338 -28.71 -12.98 -0.58
C VAL A 338 -28.25 -12.14 0.62
N ASP A 339 -29.17 -11.79 1.52
CA ASP A 339 -28.87 -11.06 2.76
C ASP A 339 -28.14 -11.89 3.82
N GLU A 340 -28.07 -13.21 3.60
CA GLU A 340 -27.37 -14.16 4.44
C GLU A 340 -26.01 -14.55 3.84
N ILE A 341 -25.62 -14.09 2.65
CA ILE A 341 -24.30 -14.40 2.08
C ILE A 341 -23.20 -13.73 2.91
N ALA A 342 -22.15 -14.48 3.22
CA ALA A 342 -21.01 -13.96 3.97
C ALA A 342 -20.19 -13.03 3.07
N LEU A 343 -20.15 -11.73 3.39
CA LEU A 343 -19.46 -10.71 2.59
C LEU A 343 -17.95 -10.94 2.50
N ASP A 344 -17.36 -11.63 3.47
CA ASP A 344 -15.97 -12.03 3.40
C ASP A 344 -15.71 -12.88 2.15
N ARG A 345 -16.68 -13.54 1.53
CA ARG A 345 -16.50 -14.26 0.24
C ARG A 345 -16.45 -13.36 -0.99
N LEU A 346 -16.92 -12.11 -0.88
CA LEU A 346 -17.19 -11.24 -2.01
C LEU A 346 -16.42 -9.91 -1.96
N VAL A 347 -15.92 -9.52 -0.78
CA VAL A 347 -15.28 -8.22 -0.54
C VAL A 347 -13.78 -8.42 -0.36
N MET A 348 -12.99 -7.63 -1.09
CA MET A 348 -11.52 -7.65 -1.05
C MET A 348 -10.99 -9.08 -1.17
N ARG A 349 -11.47 -9.81 -2.18
CA ARG A 349 -10.96 -11.14 -2.51
C ARG A 349 -10.08 -11.10 -3.73
N GLU A 350 -8.98 -11.83 -3.64
CA GLU A 350 -8.12 -12.05 -4.78
C GLU A 350 -8.89 -12.79 -5.88
N ALA A 351 -8.98 -12.16 -7.03
CA ALA A 351 -9.65 -12.65 -8.22
C ALA A 351 -8.59 -13.04 -9.25
N LEU A 352 -8.80 -14.20 -9.88
CA LEU A 352 -7.92 -14.76 -10.88
C LEU A 352 -8.69 -14.93 -12.19
N VAL A 353 -8.21 -14.27 -13.23
CA VAL A 353 -8.80 -14.28 -14.57
C VAL A 353 -8.40 -15.55 -15.30
N ILE A 354 -9.41 -16.28 -15.77
CA ILE A 354 -9.30 -17.38 -16.72
C ILE A 354 -9.75 -16.81 -18.06
N ASP A 355 -8.78 -16.50 -18.92
CA ASP A 355 -9.01 -15.79 -20.18
C ASP A 355 -9.55 -16.73 -21.26
N MET A 356 -10.81 -16.53 -21.62
CA MET A 356 -11.58 -17.21 -22.69
C MET A 356 -11.98 -16.23 -23.79
N SER A 357 -11.24 -15.12 -23.96
CA SER A 357 -11.55 -14.09 -24.96
C SER A 357 -11.36 -14.56 -26.41
N ASP A 358 -10.69 -15.69 -26.61
CA ASP A 358 -10.56 -16.39 -27.89
C ASP A 358 -11.86 -17.05 -28.35
N LYS A 359 -12.83 -17.25 -27.45
CA LYS A 359 -14.14 -17.84 -27.77
C LYS A 359 -14.95 -16.94 -28.69
N SER A 360 -15.52 -17.59 -29.71
CA SER A 360 -16.38 -16.96 -30.71
C SER A 360 -17.84 -16.95 -30.29
N ALA A 361 -18.63 -16.10 -30.95
CA ALA A 361 -20.09 -16.09 -30.82
C ALA A 361 -20.66 -17.52 -31.00
N ASN A 362 -21.65 -17.90 -30.18
CA ASN A 362 -22.24 -19.24 -30.08
C ASN A 362 -21.37 -20.37 -29.52
N GLU A 363 -20.13 -20.09 -29.13
CA GLU A 363 -19.23 -21.13 -28.62
C GLU A 363 -19.49 -21.43 -27.13
N GLY A 364 -19.30 -22.69 -26.76
CA GLY A 364 -19.30 -23.13 -25.36
C GLY A 364 -17.88 -23.12 -24.77
N VAL A 365 -17.78 -22.70 -23.51
CA VAL A 365 -16.59 -22.88 -22.67
C VAL A 365 -16.72 -24.21 -21.94
N THR A 366 -15.71 -25.06 -22.04
CA THR A 366 -15.64 -26.38 -21.38
C THR A 366 -14.58 -26.38 -20.28
N ALA A 367 -14.59 -27.40 -19.40
CA ALA A 367 -13.52 -27.58 -18.42
C ALA A 367 -12.13 -27.68 -19.06
N HIS A 368 -12.02 -28.36 -20.21
CA HIS A 368 -10.77 -28.50 -20.95
C HIS A 368 -10.23 -27.14 -21.42
N ASP A 369 -11.11 -26.21 -21.80
CA ASP A 369 -10.70 -24.84 -22.14
C ASP A 369 -10.10 -24.12 -20.94
N LEU A 370 -10.71 -24.26 -19.75
CA LEU A 370 -10.16 -23.67 -18.51
C LEU A 370 -8.79 -24.27 -18.19
N GLU A 371 -8.64 -25.59 -18.29
CA GLU A 371 -7.38 -26.29 -18.02
C GLU A 371 -6.25 -25.85 -18.95
N ARG A 372 -6.56 -25.61 -20.23
CA ARG A 372 -5.58 -25.16 -21.23
C ARG A 372 -4.92 -23.84 -20.86
N THR A 373 -5.57 -22.98 -20.08
CA THR A 373 -4.99 -21.70 -19.64
C THR A 373 -3.85 -21.86 -18.64
N GLY A 374 -3.77 -23.01 -17.95
CA GLY A 374 -2.87 -23.22 -16.82
C GLY A 374 -3.23 -22.43 -15.56
N VAL A 375 -4.32 -21.65 -15.59
CA VAL A 375 -4.80 -20.85 -14.45
C VAL A 375 -5.60 -21.74 -13.52
N ASN A 376 -5.20 -21.78 -12.25
CA ASN A 376 -5.83 -22.65 -11.24
C ASN A 376 -6.17 -21.87 -9.96
N PRO A 377 -7.41 -21.36 -9.82
CA PRO A 377 -7.82 -20.63 -8.62
C PRO A 377 -7.77 -21.53 -7.37
N ALA A 378 -7.16 -21.01 -6.30
CA ALA A 378 -7.05 -21.66 -5.00
C ALA A 378 -8.34 -21.48 -4.16
N PRO A 379 -8.54 -22.31 -3.12
CA PRO A 379 -9.64 -22.12 -2.18
C PRO A 379 -9.65 -20.70 -1.59
N GLY A 380 -10.82 -20.06 -1.59
CA GLY A 380 -10.97 -18.70 -1.09
C GLY A 380 -10.64 -17.57 -2.09
N GLN A 381 -10.12 -17.87 -3.28
CA GLN A 381 -10.02 -16.91 -4.40
C GLN A 381 -11.34 -16.85 -5.19
N ILE A 382 -11.53 -15.79 -5.99
CA ILE A 382 -12.63 -15.70 -6.95
C ILE A 382 -12.12 -16.12 -8.33
N ALA A 383 -12.81 -17.07 -8.96
CA ALA A 383 -12.54 -17.44 -10.34
C ALA A 383 -13.30 -16.50 -11.28
N VAL A 384 -12.59 -15.79 -12.18
CA VAL A 384 -13.19 -14.87 -13.13
C VAL A 384 -13.07 -15.44 -14.54
N ILE A 385 -14.17 -15.87 -15.15
CA ILE A 385 -14.21 -16.35 -16.53
C ILE A 385 -14.41 -15.14 -17.45
N LYS A 386 -13.38 -14.78 -18.22
CA LYS A 386 -13.36 -13.58 -19.08
C LYS A 386 -13.52 -13.97 -20.54
N THR A 387 -14.68 -13.68 -21.13
CA THR A 387 -14.97 -13.93 -22.56
C THR A 387 -15.01 -12.64 -23.39
N LEU A 388 -15.01 -11.49 -22.75
CA LEU A 388 -15.32 -10.17 -23.31
C LEU A 388 -16.69 -10.12 -24.03
N TRP A 389 -17.65 -10.98 -23.65
CA TRP A 389 -18.93 -11.08 -24.37
C TRP A 389 -19.88 -9.94 -24.01
N THR A 390 -19.97 -9.59 -22.72
CA THR A 390 -20.77 -8.43 -22.28
C THR A 390 -20.25 -7.15 -22.94
N ASP A 391 -18.94 -6.92 -22.93
CA ASP A 391 -18.33 -5.74 -23.58
C ASP A 391 -18.58 -5.72 -25.10
N ARG A 392 -18.54 -6.89 -25.74
CA ARG A 392 -18.78 -6.99 -27.18
C ARG A 392 -20.25 -6.82 -27.53
N ALA A 393 -21.20 -7.41 -26.81
CA ALA A 393 -22.55 -7.62 -27.34
C ALA A 393 -23.69 -6.99 -26.51
N TRP A 394 -23.45 -6.60 -25.26
CA TRP A 394 -24.53 -6.12 -24.37
C TRP A 394 -25.33 -4.96 -24.97
N GLY A 395 -26.65 -4.99 -24.78
CA GLY A 395 -27.59 -4.03 -25.36
C GLY A 395 -27.96 -4.28 -26.83
N ARG A 396 -27.37 -5.31 -27.48
CA ARG A 396 -27.70 -5.72 -28.84
C ARG A 396 -28.33 -7.12 -28.87
N PRO A 397 -29.18 -7.45 -29.87
CA PRO A 397 -29.84 -8.77 -29.94
C PRO A 397 -28.87 -9.96 -29.95
N GLU A 398 -27.66 -9.77 -30.48
CA GLU A 398 -26.59 -10.75 -30.57
C GLU A 398 -26.19 -11.28 -29.19
N PHE A 399 -26.25 -10.45 -28.14
CA PHE A 399 -25.90 -10.87 -26.78
C PHE A 399 -26.64 -12.14 -26.37
N TRP A 400 -27.92 -12.24 -26.73
CA TRP A 400 -28.78 -13.36 -26.43
C TRP A 400 -28.87 -14.39 -27.55
N ASN A 401 -28.88 -13.93 -28.80
CA ASN A 401 -29.03 -14.79 -29.98
C ASN A 401 -27.77 -15.58 -30.29
N GLU A 402 -26.62 -15.07 -29.88
CA GLU A 402 -25.30 -15.63 -30.19
C GLU A 402 -24.41 -15.80 -28.94
N THR A 403 -25.05 -15.91 -27.77
CA THR A 403 -24.34 -15.92 -26.48
C THR A 403 -23.26 -17.00 -26.39
N ILE A 404 -22.10 -16.61 -25.86
CA ILE A 404 -21.11 -17.54 -25.30
C ILE A 404 -21.68 -18.09 -23.99
N TYR A 405 -21.51 -19.39 -23.77
CA TYR A 405 -22.06 -20.06 -22.60
C TYR A 405 -21.08 -21.01 -21.94
N LEU A 406 -21.37 -21.40 -20.70
CA LEU A 406 -20.58 -22.36 -19.95
C LEU A 406 -21.22 -23.75 -20.02
N ASP A 407 -20.44 -24.75 -20.46
CA ASP A 407 -20.84 -26.15 -20.45
C ASP A 407 -20.88 -26.70 -19.00
N PRO A 408 -21.73 -27.69 -18.66
CA PRO A 408 -21.79 -28.27 -17.31
C PRO A 408 -20.46 -28.76 -16.74
N THR A 409 -19.50 -29.13 -17.60
CA THR A 409 -18.14 -29.51 -17.17
C THR A 409 -17.42 -28.37 -16.43
N VAL A 410 -17.67 -27.10 -16.79
CA VAL A 410 -17.14 -25.93 -16.07
C VAL A 410 -17.66 -25.88 -14.64
N GLY A 411 -18.94 -26.23 -14.46
CA GLY A 411 -19.60 -26.38 -13.17
C GLY A 411 -18.83 -27.28 -12.21
N GLU A 412 -18.50 -28.48 -12.68
CA GLU A 412 -17.74 -29.48 -11.93
C GLU A 412 -16.32 -29.02 -11.62
N TRP A 413 -15.64 -28.45 -12.60
CA TRP A 413 -14.26 -28.00 -12.50
C TRP A 413 -14.08 -26.89 -11.45
N ILE A 414 -14.97 -25.88 -11.44
CA ILE A 414 -14.93 -24.79 -10.47
C ILE A 414 -15.29 -25.30 -9.06
N ALA A 415 -16.32 -26.13 -8.95
CA ALA A 415 -16.77 -26.66 -7.66
C ALA A 415 -15.68 -27.49 -6.96
N ALA A 416 -14.85 -28.22 -7.72
CA ALA A 416 -13.74 -29.01 -7.18
C ALA A 416 -12.64 -28.16 -6.50
N ARG A 417 -12.58 -26.85 -6.77
CA ARG A 417 -11.53 -25.95 -6.26
C ARG A 417 -11.90 -25.20 -4.98
N GLY A 418 -13.16 -25.23 -4.57
CA GLY A 418 -13.61 -24.54 -3.35
C GLY A 418 -13.38 -23.02 -3.39
N VAL A 419 -13.52 -22.41 -4.57
CA VAL A 419 -13.41 -20.95 -4.75
C VAL A 419 -14.42 -20.20 -3.88
N ALA A 420 -14.12 -18.97 -3.51
CA ALA A 420 -15.01 -18.13 -2.72
C ALA A 420 -16.30 -17.78 -3.46
N ALA A 421 -16.17 -17.45 -4.74
CA ALA A 421 -17.22 -17.15 -5.70
C ALA A 421 -16.72 -17.40 -7.13
N VAL A 422 -17.64 -17.41 -8.09
CA VAL A 422 -17.34 -17.42 -9.53
C VAL A 422 -17.93 -16.17 -10.18
N ALA A 423 -17.15 -15.51 -11.01
CA ALA A 423 -17.48 -14.28 -11.71
C ALA A 423 -17.37 -14.51 -13.23
N MET A 424 -18.27 -13.91 -14.01
CA MET A 424 -18.26 -14.05 -15.47
C MET A 424 -18.94 -12.90 -16.19
N ASP A 425 -18.59 -12.70 -17.44
CA ASP A 425 -19.17 -11.71 -18.35
C ASP A 425 -19.97 -12.34 -19.52
N CYS A 426 -20.30 -13.62 -19.40
CA CYS A 426 -21.13 -14.34 -20.35
C CYS A 426 -22.32 -14.99 -19.64
N PHE A 427 -23.18 -15.66 -20.40
CA PHE A 427 -24.31 -16.39 -19.83
C PHE A 427 -23.82 -17.70 -19.19
N PRO A 428 -24.15 -18.00 -17.93
CA PRO A 428 -23.51 -19.09 -17.17
C PRO A 428 -24.00 -20.50 -17.52
N GLU A 429 -24.89 -20.66 -18.52
CA GLU A 429 -25.56 -21.93 -18.81
C GLU A 429 -25.73 -22.14 -20.31
N LYS A 430 -25.93 -23.38 -20.73
CA LYS A 430 -26.43 -23.64 -22.09
C LYS A 430 -27.73 -22.84 -22.36
N PRO A 431 -27.84 -22.12 -23.48
CA PRO A 431 -28.93 -21.18 -23.75
C PRO A 431 -30.23 -21.90 -24.10
N PHE A 432 -30.98 -22.33 -23.08
CA PHE A 432 -32.19 -23.16 -23.18
C PHE A 432 -33.32 -22.57 -24.04
N TRP A 433 -33.28 -21.28 -24.39
CA TRP A 433 -34.22 -20.66 -25.33
C TRP A 433 -33.89 -20.95 -26.80
N ARG A 434 -32.68 -21.44 -27.10
CA ARG A 434 -32.18 -21.73 -28.46
C ARG A 434 -31.93 -23.22 -28.72
N MET A 435 -31.88 -24.03 -27.67
CA MET A 435 -31.59 -25.46 -27.77
C MET A 435 -32.43 -26.29 -26.80
N THR A 436 -32.67 -27.54 -27.18
CA THR A 436 -33.34 -28.53 -26.33
C THR A 436 -32.34 -29.10 -25.35
N LEU A 437 -32.59 -28.94 -24.05
CA LEU A 437 -31.73 -29.43 -22.97
C LEU A 437 -32.41 -30.56 -22.20
N THR A 438 -31.62 -31.52 -21.74
CA THR A 438 -32.07 -32.51 -20.76
C THR A 438 -32.36 -31.85 -19.40
N PRO A 439 -33.13 -32.50 -18.51
CA PRO A 439 -33.36 -31.99 -17.16
C PRO A 439 -32.07 -31.79 -16.33
N MET A 440 -31.03 -32.59 -16.61
CA MET A 440 -29.73 -32.49 -15.97
C MET A 440 -28.94 -31.27 -16.45
N GLU A 441 -29.03 -30.93 -17.74
CA GLU A 441 -28.33 -29.78 -18.33
C GLU A 441 -28.98 -28.44 -17.96
N ARG A 442 -30.27 -28.41 -17.65
CA ARG A 442 -30.97 -27.16 -17.33
C ARG A 442 -30.51 -26.61 -15.98
N GLY A 443 -29.79 -25.49 -16.00
CA GLY A 443 -29.29 -24.82 -14.80
C GLY A 443 -28.21 -25.62 -14.09
N ALA A 444 -27.40 -26.38 -14.84
CA ALA A 444 -26.44 -27.32 -14.28
C ALA A 444 -25.37 -26.60 -13.45
N ASN A 445 -24.82 -25.50 -13.97
CA ASN A 445 -23.78 -24.73 -13.30
C ASN A 445 -24.33 -24.02 -12.05
N HIS A 446 -25.51 -23.38 -12.14
CA HIS A 446 -26.17 -22.77 -10.98
C HIS A 446 -26.40 -23.80 -9.89
N LYS A 447 -27.06 -24.93 -10.21
CA LYS A 447 -27.33 -25.98 -9.23
C LYS A 447 -26.04 -26.48 -8.58
N ARG A 448 -24.97 -26.65 -9.36
CA ARG A 448 -23.68 -27.14 -8.86
C ARG A 448 -23.02 -26.15 -7.92
N TRP A 449 -22.83 -24.90 -8.34
CA TRP A 449 -22.13 -23.88 -7.57
C TRP A 449 -22.92 -23.44 -6.34
N LEU A 450 -24.21 -23.18 -6.50
CA LEU A 450 -25.07 -22.75 -5.41
C LEU A 450 -25.26 -23.83 -4.35
N ARG A 451 -25.30 -25.12 -4.73
CA ARG A 451 -25.35 -26.22 -3.75
C ARG A 451 -24.03 -26.35 -2.99
N ALA A 452 -22.91 -26.05 -3.64
CA ALA A 452 -21.59 -25.96 -3.00
C ALA A 452 -21.41 -24.67 -2.17
N GLY A 453 -22.42 -23.79 -2.12
CA GLY A 453 -22.35 -22.51 -1.42
C GLY A 453 -21.39 -21.51 -2.06
N ILE A 454 -21.15 -21.63 -3.37
CA ILE A 454 -20.34 -20.72 -4.19
C ILE A 454 -21.29 -19.73 -4.86
N PRO A 455 -21.32 -18.45 -4.45
CA PRO A 455 -22.12 -17.42 -5.11
C PRO A 455 -21.62 -17.15 -6.54
N MET A 456 -22.53 -16.71 -7.39
CA MET A 456 -22.25 -16.37 -8.78
C MET A 456 -22.33 -14.86 -8.96
N ILE A 457 -21.37 -14.26 -9.66
CA ILE A 457 -21.36 -12.84 -10.01
C ILE A 457 -21.44 -12.77 -11.54
N GLN A 458 -22.62 -12.45 -12.05
CA GLN A 458 -22.90 -12.56 -13.48
C GLN A 458 -22.85 -11.20 -14.19
N LEU A 459 -22.64 -11.26 -15.51
CA LEU A 459 -22.74 -10.13 -16.43
C LEU A 459 -21.81 -8.97 -16.04
N LEU A 460 -20.56 -9.29 -15.73
CA LEU A 460 -19.50 -8.29 -15.57
C LEU A 460 -19.17 -7.60 -16.90
N THR A 461 -18.62 -6.39 -16.83
CA THR A 461 -18.11 -5.61 -17.97
C THR A 461 -16.70 -5.12 -17.66
N ASN A 462 -16.00 -4.53 -18.63
CA ASN A 462 -14.67 -3.95 -18.51
C ASN A 462 -13.57 -4.93 -18.07
N LEU A 463 -13.78 -6.25 -18.23
CA LEU A 463 -12.75 -7.25 -17.89
C LEU A 463 -11.52 -7.16 -18.81
N GLY A 464 -11.63 -6.52 -19.97
CA GLY A 464 -10.48 -6.19 -20.83
C GLY A 464 -9.61 -5.03 -20.31
N SER A 465 -10.11 -4.29 -19.32
CA SER A 465 -9.41 -3.13 -18.73
C SER A 465 -8.75 -3.44 -17.38
N ILE A 466 -8.78 -4.71 -16.96
CA ILE A 466 -8.23 -5.17 -15.68
C ILE A 466 -7.20 -6.29 -15.89
N ALA A 467 -6.23 -6.37 -14.98
CA ALA A 467 -5.16 -7.33 -14.94
C ALA A 467 -5.68 -8.74 -14.67
N ASP A 468 -4.88 -9.75 -15.00
CA ASP A 468 -5.27 -11.14 -14.82
C ASP A 468 -5.36 -11.56 -13.34
N ARG A 469 -4.83 -10.72 -12.44
CA ARG A 469 -4.88 -10.90 -10.99
C ARG A 469 -5.16 -9.55 -10.34
N PHE A 470 -6.23 -9.46 -9.57
CA PHE A 470 -6.67 -8.21 -8.94
C PHE A 470 -7.49 -8.48 -7.68
N MET A 471 -7.80 -7.43 -6.92
CA MET A 471 -8.71 -7.53 -5.77
C MET A 471 -10.13 -7.19 -6.20
N LEU A 472 -11.07 -8.14 -6.07
CA LEU A 472 -12.47 -7.95 -6.42
C LEU A 472 -13.30 -7.66 -5.18
N THR A 473 -14.22 -6.68 -5.31
CA THR A 473 -15.28 -6.42 -4.35
C THR A 473 -16.62 -6.41 -5.08
N ALA A 474 -17.53 -7.31 -4.68
CA ALA A 474 -18.90 -7.39 -5.17
C ALA A 474 -19.87 -7.22 -4.00
N LEU A 475 -20.65 -6.14 -4.03
CA LEU A 475 -21.57 -5.81 -2.93
C LEU A 475 -23.03 -5.98 -3.40
N PRO A 476 -23.71 -7.08 -2.99
CA PRO A 476 -25.12 -7.25 -3.28
C PRO A 476 -25.98 -6.29 -2.45
N LEU A 477 -27.16 -5.94 -2.97
CA LEU A 477 -28.18 -5.32 -2.13
C LEU A 477 -28.62 -6.31 -1.05
N ARG A 478 -28.77 -5.83 0.18
CA ARG A 478 -29.20 -6.66 1.31
C ARG A 478 -30.72 -6.87 1.30
N LEU A 479 -31.21 -7.57 0.29
CA LEU A 479 -32.63 -7.88 0.09
C LEU A 479 -33.02 -9.08 0.97
N LYS A 480 -33.84 -8.82 2.00
CA LYS A 480 -34.19 -9.81 3.01
C LYS A 480 -34.89 -11.03 2.43
N GLY A 481 -34.29 -12.21 2.57
CA GLY A 481 -34.87 -13.50 2.16
C GLY A 481 -34.91 -13.74 0.66
N MET A 482 -34.32 -12.86 -0.15
CA MET A 482 -34.38 -12.93 -1.61
C MET A 482 -33.28 -13.81 -2.21
N ASP A 483 -33.49 -14.22 -3.44
CA ASP A 483 -32.70 -15.23 -4.15
C ASP A 483 -31.46 -14.70 -4.88
N GLY A 484 -31.40 -13.40 -5.09
CA GLY A 484 -30.27 -12.71 -5.67
C GLY A 484 -30.44 -11.20 -5.53
N SER A 485 -29.50 -10.45 -6.08
CA SER A 485 -29.64 -9.01 -6.19
C SER A 485 -28.65 -8.41 -7.20
N PRO A 486 -28.96 -7.25 -7.79
CA PRO A 486 -27.95 -6.43 -8.43
C PRO A 486 -26.81 -6.12 -7.46
N ALA A 487 -25.60 -5.99 -7.99
CA ALA A 487 -24.43 -5.67 -7.19
C ALA A 487 -23.57 -4.63 -7.85
N ARG A 488 -22.93 -3.77 -7.04
CA ARG A 488 -21.79 -2.98 -7.53
C ARG A 488 -20.55 -3.85 -7.42
N VAL A 489 -19.92 -4.11 -8.56
CA VAL A 489 -18.71 -4.92 -8.66
C VAL A 489 -17.56 -4.04 -9.14
N ILE A 490 -16.48 -4.02 -8.36
CA ILE A 490 -15.26 -3.29 -8.70
C ILE A 490 -14.06 -4.22 -8.61
N GLY A 491 -13.07 -3.96 -9.45
CA GLY A 491 -11.73 -4.52 -9.33
C GLY A 491 -10.74 -3.44 -8.94
N ILE A 492 -9.75 -3.80 -8.13
CA ILE A 492 -8.73 -2.91 -7.56
C ILE A 492 -7.36 -3.49 -7.90
N GLU A 493 -6.53 -2.69 -8.58
CA GLU A 493 -5.16 -3.01 -8.97
C GLU A 493 -4.18 -2.09 -8.23
N ASP A 494 -3.01 -2.62 -7.88
CA ASP A 494 -1.92 -1.86 -7.25
C ASP A 494 -0.87 -1.36 -8.25
#